data_AF-A0A7W1KKT9-F1
#
_entry.id   AF-A0A7W1KKT9-F1
#
_cell.length_a   1.000
_cell.length_b   1.000
_cell.length_c   1.000
_cell.angle_alpha   90.00
_cell.angle_beta   90.00
_cell.angle_gamma   90.00
#
_symmetry.space_group_name_H-M   'P 1'
#
loop_
_entity.id
_entity.type
_entity.pdbx_description
1 polymer ?
#
loop_
_entity_poly.entity_id
_entity_poly.type
_entity_poly.pdbx_seq_one_letter_code
_entity_poly.pdbx_strand_id
1 'polypeptide(L)'
;MVSELGGSQISTLLETLPGIANVLRSPVADALGSVIRAAARVGDFNVADAEELIRYATRRGLLGNEEGDRILAEVHAAQQKRLDKAADREKAMKAKARVKGKTVKAVKTVKKPVKPKKKR
;
A
#
# COMPACT_ATOMS: atom_id res chain seq x y z
N MET A 1 -46.21 18.19 -6.69
CA MET A 1 -45.95 16.79 -7.12
C MET A 1 -44.65 16.71 -7.95
N VAL A 2 -43.53 17.31 -7.47
CA VAL A 2 -42.23 17.31 -8.19
C VAL A 2 -41.14 16.54 -7.41
N SER A 3 -41.37 16.23 -6.12
CA SER A 3 -40.41 15.44 -5.31
C SER A 3 -40.44 13.94 -5.58
N GLU A 4 -41.53 13.37 -6.11
CA GLU A 4 -41.62 11.92 -6.32
C GLU A 4 -41.04 11.45 -7.66
N LEU A 5 -40.94 12.33 -8.65
CA LEU A 5 -40.34 11.97 -9.95
C LEU A 5 -38.81 11.81 -9.90
N GLY A 6 -38.12 12.50 -8.97
CA GLY A 6 -36.67 12.35 -8.81
C GLY A 6 -36.27 11.07 -8.08
N GLY A 7 -37.04 10.67 -7.06
CA GLY A 7 -36.72 9.50 -6.23
C GLY A 7 -36.88 8.17 -6.96
N SER A 8 -37.91 8.03 -7.79
CA SER A 8 -38.16 6.79 -8.56
C SER A 8 -37.15 6.62 -9.71
N GLN A 9 -36.77 7.70 -10.39
CA GLN A 9 -35.74 7.68 -11.44
C GLN A 9 -34.35 7.37 -10.87
N ILE A 10 -34.01 7.90 -9.69
CA ILE A 10 -32.76 7.56 -8.99
C ILE A 10 -32.76 6.10 -8.55
N SER A 11 -33.88 5.60 -8.02
CA SER A 11 -33.99 4.18 -7.62
C SER A 11 -33.88 3.25 -8.84
N THR A 12 -34.49 3.61 -9.96
CA THR A 12 -34.39 2.85 -11.22
C THR A 12 -32.96 2.88 -11.78
N LEU A 13 -32.27 4.02 -11.71
CA LEU A 13 -30.85 4.10 -12.04
C LEU A 13 -30.04 3.14 -11.16
N LEU A 14 -30.19 3.22 -9.82
CA LEU A 14 -29.48 2.38 -8.84
C LEU A 14 -29.67 0.88 -9.04
N GLU A 15 -30.83 0.47 -9.53
CA GLU A 15 -31.21 -0.92 -9.73
C GLU A 15 -30.79 -1.49 -11.11
N THR A 16 -30.65 -0.64 -12.14
CA THR A 16 -30.44 -1.08 -13.54
C THR A 16 -29.00 -1.10 -14.03
N LEU A 17 -28.04 -0.58 -13.26
CA LEU A 17 -26.62 -0.54 -13.67
C LEU A 17 -25.72 -1.21 -12.62
N PRO A 18 -25.16 -2.40 -12.94
CA PRO A 18 -24.07 -2.97 -12.15
C PRO A 18 -22.91 -1.97 -12.08
N GLY A 19 -22.66 -1.40 -10.90
CA GLY A 19 -21.53 -0.48 -10.67
C GLY A 19 -21.88 0.92 -10.17
N ILE A 20 -23.14 1.28 -9.90
CA ILE A 20 -23.45 2.64 -9.37
C ILE A 20 -22.84 2.91 -7.99
N ALA A 21 -22.52 1.88 -7.20
CA ALA A 21 -21.72 2.07 -5.99
C ALA A 21 -20.37 2.77 -6.27
N ASN A 22 -19.76 2.54 -7.44
CA ASN A 22 -18.55 3.22 -7.89
C ASN A 22 -18.83 4.59 -8.54
N VAL A 23 -20.05 4.82 -9.03
CA VAL A 23 -20.48 6.11 -9.62
C VAL A 23 -20.86 7.12 -8.52
N LEU A 24 -21.39 6.65 -7.40
CA LEU A 24 -21.76 7.48 -6.24
C LEU A 24 -20.60 7.74 -5.27
N ARG A 25 -19.56 6.91 -5.29
CA ARG A 25 -18.34 7.18 -4.53
C ARG A 25 -17.43 8.04 -5.40
N SER A 26 -17.36 9.32 -5.03
CA SER A 26 -16.36 10.21 -5.59
C SER A 26 -14.96 9.62 -5.32
N PRO A 27 -14.07 9.50 -6.33
CA PRO A 27 -12.69 9.08 -6.13
C PRO A 27 -11.98 9.91 -5.04
N VAL A 28 -12.35 11.19 -4.95
CA VAL A 28 -11.87 12.12 -3.93
C VAL A 28 -12.37 11.74 -2.52
N ALA A 29 -13.62 11.29 -2.39
CA ALA A 29 -14.18 10.86 -1.10
C ALA A 29 -13.52 9.57 -0.60
N ASP A 30 -13.27 8.62 -1.51
CA ASP A 30 -12.54 7.39 -1.18
C ASP A 30 -11.10 7.71 -0.76
N ALA A 31 -10.41 8.56 -1.52
CA ALA A 31 -9.06 9.02 -1.22
C ALA A 31 -8.99 9.76 0.13
N LEU A 32 -9.95 10.65 0.41
CA LEU A 32 -10.02 11.38 1.67
C LEU A 32 -10.18 10.44 2.86
N GLY A 33 -11.14 9.50 2.79
CA GLY A 33 -11.35 8.52 3.85
C GLY A 33 -10.14 7.60 4.05
N SER A 34 -9.49 7.20 2.97
CA SER A 34 -8.27 6.37 2.99
C SER A 34 -7.11 7.09 3.68
N VAL A 35 -6.82 8.34 3.29
CA VAL A 35 -5.75 9.14 3.89
C VAL A 35 -6.00 9.43 5.37
N ILE A 36 -7.24 9.71 5.79
CA ILE A 36 -7.58 9.89 7.21
C ILE A 36 -7.29 8.61 8.01
N ARG A 37 -7.70 7.44 7.50
CA ARG A 37 -7.42 6.15 8.16
C ARG A 37 -5.92 5.85 8.20
N ALA A 38 -5.18 6.18 7.14
CA ALA A 38 -3.72 6.04 7.12
C ALA A 38 -3.04 6.96 8.14
N ALA A 39 -3.50 8.22 8.27
CA ALA A 39 -3.01 9.17 9.27
C ALA A 39 -3.29 8.69 10.71
N ALA A 40 -4.45 8.06 10.93
CA ALA A 40 -4.80 7.42 12.19
C ALA A 40 -4.07 6.09 12.45
N ARG A 41 -3.21 5.63 11.52
CA ARG A 41 -2.51 4.33 11.56
C ARG A 41 -3.45 3.12 11.61
N VAL A 42 -4.67 3.29 11.09
CA VAL A 42 -5.68 2.22 10.96
C VAL A 42 -5.54 1.50 9.61
N GLY A 43 -4.94 2.14 8.61
CA GLY A 43 -4.63 1.56 7.31
C GLY A 43 -3.27 2.00 6.79
N ASP A 44 -2.91 1.47 5.62
CA ASP A 44 -1.69 1.87 4.93
C ASP A 44 -1.90 3.14 4.11
N PHE A 45 -0.87 3.98 4.08
CA PHE A 45 -0.85 5.16 3.21
C PHE A 45 -0.63 4.75 1.76
N ASN A 46 -1.53 5.19 0.87
CA ASN A 46 -1.44 4.99 -0.57
C ASN A 46 -1.16 6.34 -1.28
N VAL A 47 -0.14 6.35 -2.14
CA VAL A 47 0.28 7.55 -2.87
C VAL A 47 -0.79 8.01 -3.86
N ALA A 48 -1.50 7.08 -4.50
CA ALA A 48 -2.55 7.42 -5.47
C ALA A 48 -3.70 8.22 -4.83
N ASP A 49 -4.00 7.96 -3.55
CA ASP A 49 -5.03 8.69 -2.81
C ASP A 49 -4.57 10.14 -2.55
N ALA A 50 -3.30 10.31 -2.17
CA ALA A 50 -2.72 11.65 -2.01
C ALA A 50 -2.69 12.44 -3.32
N GLU A 51 -2.34 11.80 -4.44
CA GLU A 51 -2.39 12.42 -5.77
C GLU A 51 -3.79 12.91 -6.14
N GLU A 52 -4.82 12.10 -5.89
CA GLU A 52 -6.19 12.50 -6.21
C GLU A 52 -6.66 13.68 -5.35
N LEU A 53 -6.28 13.72 -4.07
CA LEU A 53 -6.59 14.85 -3.20
C LEU A 53 -5.89 16.14 -3.65
N ILE A 54 -4.60 16.08 -4.02
CA ILE A 54 -3.88 17.25 -4.51
C ILE A 54 -4.46 17.72 -5.85
N ARG A 55 -4.70 16.80 -6.80
CA ARG A 55 -5.35 17.13 -8.09
C ARG A 55 -6.72 17.77 -7.87
N TYR A 56 -7.50 17.27 -6.92
CA TYR A 56 -8.79 17.87 -6.58
C TYR A 56 -8.64 19.26 -5.98
N ALA A 57 -7.75 19.43 -5.00
CA ALA A 57 -7.51 20.73 -4.34
C ALA A 57 -7.06 21.79 -5.34
N THR A 58 -6.14 21.46 -6.24
CA THR A 58 -5.66 22.35 -7.31
C THR A 58 -6.78 22.69 -8.30
N ARG A 59 -7.57 21.70 -8.76
CA ARG A 59 -8.73 21.94 -9.65
C ARG A 59 -9.80 22.85 -9.04
N ARG A 60 -9.93 22.83 -7.71
CA ARG A 60 -10.88 23.67 -6.96
C ARG A 60 -10.32 25.01 -6.53
N GLY A 61 -9.06 25.33 -6.87
CA GLY A 61 -8.39 26.56 -6.44
C GLY A 61 -8.12 26.64 -4.93
N LEU A 62 -8.11 25.49 -4.24
CA LEU A 62 -7.78 25.40 -2.82
C LEU A 62 -6.27 25.37 -2.57
N LEU A 63 -5.50 25.02 -3.61
CA LEU A 63 -4.05 24.90 -3.59
C LEU A 63 -3.47 25.48 -4.89
N GLY A 64 -2.33 26.16 -4.82
CA GLY A 64 -1.61 26.61 -6.02
C GLY A 64 -0.99 25.42 -6.76
N ASN A 65 -0.86 25.52 -8.10
CA ASN A 65 -0.22 24.46 -8.92
C ASN A 65 1.20 24.12 -8.40
N GLU A 66 2.03 25.14 -8.19
CA GLU A 66 3.41 24.95 -7.71
C GLU A 66 3.49 24.37 -6.29
N GLU A 67 2.51 24.68 -5.45
CA GLU A 67 2.41 24.10 -4.10
C GLU A 67 2.00 22.63 -4.18
N GLY A 68 1.04 22.30 -5.04
CA GLY A 68 0.63 20.92 -5.32
C GLY A 68 1.78 20.05 -5.82
N ASP A 69 2.53 20.54 -6.81
CA ASP A 69 3.66 19.81 -7.38
C ASP A 69 4.77 19.57 -6.35
N ARG A 70 5.07 20.56 -5.50
CA ARG A 70 6.04 20.41 -4.41
C ARG A 70 5.60 19.35 -3.41
N ILE A 71 4.34 19.38 -2.96
CA ILE A 71 3.82 18.39 -2.01
C ILE A 71 3.85 16.98 -2.62
N LEU A 72 3.48 16.82 -3.90
CA LEU A 72 3.56 15.52 -4.56
C LEU A 72 4.99 15.00 -4.64
N ALA A 73 5.97 15.86 -4.97
CA ALA A 73 7.38 15.47 -4.97
C ALA A 73 7.83 14.96 -3.59
N GLU A 74 7.42 15.62 -2.50
CA GLU A 74 7.72 15.16 -1.14
C GLU A 74 7.08 13.80 -0.82
N VAL A 75 5.81 13.60 -1.21
CA VAL A 75 5.09 12.33 -1.02
C VAL A 75 5.79 11.19 -1.77
N HIS A 76 6.15 11.40 -3.04
CA HIS A 76 6.87 10.41 -3.83
C HIS A 76 8.25 10.09 -3.25
N ALA A 77 9.00 11.11 -2.81
CA ALA A 77 10.30 10.91 -2.17
C ALA A 77 10.18 10.11 -0.86
N ALA A 78 9.15 10.40 -0.04
CA ALA A 78 8.86 9.66 1.18
C ALA A 78 8.52 8.20 0.89
N GLN A 79 7.71 7.94 -0.16
CA GLN A 79 7.39 6.58 -0.58
C GLN A 79 8.62 5.81 -1.05
N GLN A 80 9.44 6.42 -1.91
CA GLN A 80 10.67 5.79 -2.40
C GLN A 80 11.59 5.41 -1.23
N LYS A 81 11.77 6.31 -0.27
CA LYS A 81 12.54 6.04 0.95
C LYS A 81 11.97 4.88 1.79
N ARG A 82 10.65 4.66 1.79
CA ARG A 82 10.03 3.50 2.46
C ARG A 82 10.32 2.20 1.70
N LEU A 83 10.25 2.23 0.38
CA LEU A 83 10.56 1.08 -0.49
C LEU A 83 12.03 0.66 -0.35
N ASP A 84 12.95 1.62 -0.38
CA ASP A 84 14.38 1.36 -0.22
C ASP A 84 14.69 0.71 1.13
N LYS A 85 14.11 1.24 2.22
CA LYS A 85 14.24 0.64 3.56
C LYS A 85 13.67 -0.76 3.64
N ALA A 86 12.56 -1.04 2.94
CA ALA A 86 11.98 -2.37 2.90
C ALA A 86 12.91 -3.35 2.15
N ALA A 87 13.47 -2.94 1.01
CA ALA A 87 14.43 -3.73 0.25
C ALA A 87 15.70 -4.03 1.05
N ASP A 88 16.22 -3.06 1.81
CA ASP A 88 17.40 -3.25 2.66
C ASP A 88 17.13 -4.22 3.80
N ARG A 89 15.95 -4.14 4.43
CA ARG A 89 15.53 -5.11 5.45
C ARG A 89 15.43 -6.52 4.88
N GLU A 90 14.87 -6.67 3.69
CA GLU A 90 14.75 -7.96 3.01
C GLU A 90 16.13 -8.56 2.70
N LYS A 91 17.06 -7.75 2.16
CA LYS A 91 18.45 -8.16 1.91
C LYS A 91 19.14 -8.59 3.21
N ALA A 92 18.97 -7.84 4.29
CA ALA A 92 19.54 -8.17 5.59
C ALA A 92 18.96 -9.48 6.16
N MET A 93 17.65 -9.72 6.02
CA MET A 93 17.02 -10.98 6.43
C MET A 93 17.54 -12.17 5.60
N LYS A 94 17.66 -12.03 4.28
CA LYS A 94 18.23 -13.06 3.40
C LYS A 94 19.69 -13.36 3.76
N ALA A 95 20.49 -12.34 4.08
CA ALA A 95 21.86 -12.51 4.52
C ALA A 95 21.95 -13.27 5.85
N LYS A 96 21.13 -12.90 6.85
CA LYS A 96 21.05 -13.61 8.14
C LYS A 96 20.60 -15.06 7.98
N ALA A 97 19.63 -15.32 7.10
CA ALA A 97 19.17 -16.68 6.79
C ALA A 97 20.29 -17.53 6.15
N ARG A 98 21.08 -16.96 5.23
CA ARG A 98 22.23 -17.66 4.62
C ARG A 98 23.32 -18.01 5.64
N VAL A 99 23.62 -17.10 6.56
CA VAL A 99 24.61 -17.35 7.62
C VAL A 99 24.13 -18.45 8.57
N LYS A 100 22.87 -18.39 9.02
CA LYS A 100 22.26 -19.42 9.87
C LYS A 100 22.17 -20.79 9.16
N GLY A 101 21.88 -20.81 7.86
CA GLY A 101 21.87 -22.05 7.06
C GLY A 101 23.26 -22.69 6.94
N LYS A 102 24.31 -21.88 6.80
CA LYS A 102 25.70 -22.36 6.77
C LYS A 102 26.15 -22.91 8.12
N THR A 103 25.83 -22.25 9.24
CA THR A 103 26.19 -22.73 10.58
C THR A 103 25.47 -24.03 10.94
N VAL A 104 24.18 -24.16 10.60
CA VAL A 104 23.43 -25.42 10.84
C VAL A 104 23.98 -26.58 10.00
N LYS A 105 24.40 -26.34 8.74
CA LYS A 105 25.06 -27.38 7.92
C LYS A 105 26.41 -27.79 8.50
N ALA A 106 27.22 -26.84 8.96
CA ALA A 106 28.54 -27.11 9.56
C ALA A 106 28.44 -27.93 10.86
N VAL A 107 27.46 -27.62 11.73
CA VAL A 107 27.25 -28.37 12.98
C VAL A 107 26.76 -29.81 12.70
N LYS A 108 25.95 -30.03 11.67
CA LYS A 108 25.52 -31.39 11.27
C LYS A 108 26.66 -32.24 10.71
N THR A 109 27.64 -31.65 10.03
CA THR A 109 28.81 -32.38 9.52
C THR A 109 29.80 -32.77 10.61
N VAL A 110 29.93 -31.96 11.67
CA VAL A 110 30.83 -32.27 12.81
C VAL A 110 30.25 -33.33 13.76
N LYS A 111 28.92 -33.43 13.87
CA LYS A 111 28.24 -34.44 14.71
C LYS A 111 28.03 -35.81 14.07
N LYS A 112 28.50 -36.08 12.84
CA LYS A 112 28.44 -37.45 12.29
C LYS A 112 29.51 -38.30 12.99
N PRO A 113 29.14 -39.31 13.80
CA PRO A 113 30.13 -40.16 14.44
C PRO A 113 30.84 -40.98 13.38
N VAL A 114 32.16 -40.84 13.30
CA VAL A 114 33.03 -41.71 12.51
C VAL A 114 32.90 -43.12 13.08
N LYS A 115 32.16 -43.99 12.40
CA LYS A 115 32.08 -45.41 12.78
C LYS A 115 33.49 -46.02 12.66
N PRO A 116 34.03 -46.67 13.71
CA PRO A 116 35.33 -47.30 13.63
C PRO A 116 35.25 -48.50 12.69
N LYS A 117 36.04 -48.45 11.61
CA LYS A 117 36.22 -49.55 10.66
C LYS A 117 36.95 -50.68 11.38
N LYS A 118 36.23 -51.73 11.76
CA LYS A 118 36.79 -52.94 12.38
C LYS A 118 37.64 -53.68 11.33
N LYS A 119 38.95 -53.71 11.52
CA LYS A 119 39.87 -54.60 10.80
C LYS A 119 39.65 -56.02 11.31
N ARG A 120 39.22 -56.94 10.45
CA ARG A 120 39.53 -58.38 10.49
C ARG A 120 39.64 -58.86 9.06
#